data_AF-A0A7Y0NJT6-F1
#
_entry.id   AF-A0A7Y0NJT6-F1
#
_cell.length_a   1.000
_cell.length_b   1.000
_cell.length_c   1.000
_cell.angle_alpha   90.00
_cell.angle_beta   90.00
_cell.angle_gamma   90.00
#
_symmetry.space_group_name_H-M   'P 1'
#
loop_
_entity.id
_entity.type
_entity.pdbx_description
1 polymer ?
#
loop_
_entity_poly.entity_id
_entity_poly.type
_entity_poly.pdbx_seq_one_letter_code
_entity_poly.pdbx_strand_id
1 'polypeptide(L)'
;MKAGQKPCPASSASSFSSLKEQETRPIETMLKDSLDPAAIFDPDCRHLFVNQAMAYLINATHRDIVGKTPRELGLDLATELHHAITTTVTTGQTQRSEFHHCLPSGREVYFDCQFVPVFNDRDEVEAVVKTSRDITERKTGSGL
;
A
#
# COMPACT_ATOMS: atom_id res chain seq x y z
N MET A 1 -15.89 56.96 14.08
CA MET A 1 -14.90 55.98 14.55
C MET A 1 -15.61 54.83 15.24
N LYS A 2 -15.65 53.63 14.65
CA LYS A 2 -15.46 52.33 15.33
C LYS A 2 -15.27 51.24 14.28
N ALA A 3 -14.20 50.48 14.45
CA ALA A 3 -13.78 49.28 13.70
C ALA A 3 -14.92 48.25 13.65
N GLY A 4 -15.10 47.43 12.61
CA GLY A 4 -14.07 46.68 11.90
C GLY A 4 -13.88 45.29 12.52
N GLN A 5 -14.96 44.52 12.69
CA GLN A 5 -14.88 43.12 13.14
C GLN A 5 -14.81 42.22 11.91
N LYS A 6 -13.60 41.81 11.52
CA LYS A 6 -13.39 40.68 10.60
C LYS A 6 -13.77 39.38 11.34
N PRO A 7 -14.48 38.42 10.71
CA PRO A 7 -14.60 37.09 11.27
C PRO A 7 -13.26 36.34 11.15
N CYS A 8 -12.90 35.60 12.21
CA CYS A 8 -11.71 34.77 12.32
C CYS A 8 -11.92 33.43 11.56
N PRO A 9 -10.92 32.88 10.84
CA PRO A 9 -11.09 31.64 10.07
C PRO A 9 -10.80 30.43 10.96
N ALA A 10 -11.83 29.84 11.57
CA ALA A 10 -11.67 28.65 12.40
C ALA A 10 -12.62 27.48 12.06
N SER A 11 -13.34 27.51 10.92
CA SER A 11 -14.32 26.45 10.60
C SER A 11 -13.91 25.48 9.48
N SER A 12 -12.71 25.60 8.90
CA SER A 12 -12.35 24.82 7.71
C SER A 12 -11.65 23.49 8.03
N ALA A 13 -10.86 23.39 9.10
CA ALA A 13 -10.04 22.20 9.37
C ALA A 13 -10.84 20.96 9.79
N SER A 14 -11.94 21.14 10.53
CA SER A 14 -12.79 20.03 11.00
C SER A 14 -13.63 19.38 9.88
N SER A 15 -13.99 20.16 8.85
CA SER A 15 -14.78 19.64 7.72
C SER A 15 -13.93 18.85 6.71
N PHE A 16 -12.68 19.28 6.47
CA PHE A 16 -11.76 18.58 5.57
C PHE A 16 -11.24 17.26 6.15
N SER A 17 -10.94 17.20 7.45
CA SER A 17 -10.54 15.96 8.14
C SER A 17 -11.66 14.92 8.14
N SER A 18 -12.90 15.35 8.40
CA SER A 18 -14.07 14.47 8.42
C SER A 18 -14.41 13.86 7.06
N LEU A 19 -14.20 14.60 5.96
CA LEU A 19 -14.42 14.10 4.59
C LEU A 19 -13.32 13.11 4.15
N LYS A 20 -12.04 13.41 4.43
CA LYS A 20 -10.95 12.45 4.20
C LYS A 20 -11.18 11.15 4.97
N GLU A 21 -11.52 11.23 6.25
CA GLU A 21 -11.86 10.05 7.08
C GLU A 21 -13.15 9.32 6.64
N GLN A 22 -14.08 10.00 5.98
CA GLN A 22 -15.27 9.37 5.41
C GLN A 22 -14.98 8.62 4.11
N GLU A 23 -14.05 9.09 3.27
CA GLU A 23 -13.63 8.37 2.05
C GLU A 23 -12.67 7.21 2.35
N THR A 24 -11.84 7.34 3.40
CA THR A 24 -10.91 6.28 3.80
C THR A 24 -11.65 5.04 4.30
N ARG A 25 -12.75 5.18 5.06
CA ARG A 25 -13.47 4.06 5.67
C ARG A 25 -14.03 3.04 4.65
N PRO A 26 -14.73 3.44 3.57
CA PRO A 26 -15.18 2.53 2.52
C PRO A 26 -14.03 1.85 1.78
N ILE A 27 -12.95 2.59 1.46
CA ILE A 27 -11.78 2.05 0.77
C ILE A 27 -11.06 1.02 1.63
N GLU A 28 -10.86 1.32 2.92
CA GLU A 28 -10.32 0.38 3.89
C GLU A 28 -11.18 -0.87 4.03
N THR A 29 -12.51 -0.73 4.06
CA THR A 29 -13.43 -1.87 4.18
C THR A 29 -13.34 -2.76 2.95
N MET A 30 -13.37 -2.18 1.74
CA MET A 30 -13.21 -2.92 0.49
C MET A 30 -11.86 -3.64 0.42
N LEU A 31 -10.77 -2.99 0.85
CA LEU A 31 -9.44 -3.61 0.87
C LEU A 31 -9.31 -4.69 1.94
N LYS A 32 -9.99 -4.56 3.09
CA LYS A 32 -10.01 -5.58 4.14
C LYS A 32 -10.72 -6.86 3.71
N ASP A 33 -11.85 -6.74 3.00
CA ASP A 33 -12.60 -7.89 2.48
C ASP A 33 -11.96 -8.49 1.22
N SER A 34 -11.01 -7.80 0.59
CA SER A 34 -10.25 -8.30 -0.55
C SER A 34 -9.36 -9.48 -0.16
N LEU A 35 -9.45 -10.56 -0.94
CA LEU A 35 -8.58 -11.73 -0.81
C LEU A 35 -7.18 -11.49 -1.40
N ASP A 36 -7.06 -10.51 -2.29
CA ASP A 36 -5.79 -10.14 -2.92
C ASP A 36 -4.93 -9.32 -1.94
N PRO A 37 -3.66 -9.70 -1.68
CA PRO A 37 -2.77 -8.94 -0.82
C PRO A 37 -2.53 -7.52 -1.35
N ALA A 38 -2.72 -6.53 -0.49
CA ALA A 38 -2.49 -5.12 -0.80
C ALA A 38 -1.75 -4.38 0.32
N ALA A 39 -0.91 -3.42 -0.08
CA ALA A 39 -0.15 -2.57 0.83
C ALA A 39 -0.01 -1.16 0.27
N ILE A 40 0.17 -0.18 1.15
CA ILE A 40 0.56 1.18 0.79
C ILE A 40 1.90 1.47 1.45
N PHE A 41 2.82 2.03 0.67
CA PHE A 41 4.15 2.41 1.13
C PHE A 41 4.33 3.92 1.07
N ASP A 42 5.12 4.47 1.99
CA ASP A 42 5.70 5.80 1.81
C ASP A 42 6.87 5.75 0.80
N PRO A 43 7.41 6.90 0.37
CA PRO A 43 8.54 6.94 -0.57
C PRO A 43 9.83 6.30 -0.03
N ASP A 44 9.96 6.15 1.29
CA ASP A 44 11.08 5.49 1.97
C ASP A 44 10.85 3.96 2.16
N CYS A 45 9.87 3.40 1.45
CA CYS A 45 9.50 1.98 1.47
C CYS A 45 8.96 1.46 2.81
N ARG A 46 8.47 2.33 3.71
CA ARG A 46 7.81 1.91 4.95
C ARG A 46 6.33 1.67 4.70
N HIS A 47 5.77 0.62 5.32
CA HIS A 47 4.35 0.32 5.20
C HIS A 47 3.51 1.39 5.92
N LEU A 48 2.66 2.09 5.18
CA LEU A 48 1.62 2.97 5.73
C LEU A 48 0.34 2.18 6.03
N PHE A 49 0.04 1.17 5.21
CA PHE A 49 -1.14 0.32 5.33
C PHE A 49 -0.85 -1.07 4.77
N VAL A 50 -1.51 -2.08 5.34
CA VAL A 50 -1.64 -3.42 4.78
C VAL A 50 -3.08 -3.90 4.99
N ASN A 51 -3.62 -4.66 4.05
CA ASN A 51 -4.87 -5.37 4.29
C ASN A 51 -4.64 -6.70 5.00
N GLN A 52 -5.73 -7.36 5.38
CA GLN A 52 -5.69 -8.63 6.09
C GLN A 52 -4.97 -9.73 5.29
N ALA A 53 -5.20 -9.83 3.98
CA ALA A 53 -4.50 -10.79 3.11
C ALA A 53 -2.98 -10.58 3.10
N MET A 54 -2.51 -9.33 3.04
CA MET A 54 -1.08 -9.01 3.11
C MET A 54 -0.48 -9.29 4.49
N ALA A 55 -1.20 -8.97 5.57
CA ALA A 55 -0.74 -9.28 6.93
C ALA A 55 -0.56 -10.80 7.14
N TYR A 56 -1.48 -11.61 6.60
CA TYR A 56 -1.34 -13.07 6.58
C TYR A 56 -0.13 -13.53 5.77
N LEU A 57 0.10 -12.94 4.59
CA LEU A 57 1.26 -13.28 3.75
C LEU A 57 2.59 -12.96 4.44
N ILE A 58 2.68 -11.81 5.11
CA ILE A 58 3.86 -11.39 5.88
C ILE A 58 4.02 -12.22 7.17
N ASN A 59 2.96 -12.91 7.61
CA ASN A 59 2.91 -13.64 8.87
C ASN A 59 3.20 -12.75 10.09
N ALA A 60 2.62 -11.54 10.10
CA ALA A 60 2.75 -10.59 11.21
C ALA A 60 1.45 -9.80 11.42
N THR A 61 1.28 -9.19 12.59
CA THR A 61 0.10 -8.36 12.85
C THR A 61 0.24 -7.00 12.15
N HIS A 62 -0.88 -6.34 11.83
CA HIS A 62 -0.87 -4.99 11.25
C HIS A 62 0.01 -4.02 12.06
N ARG A 63 -0.06 -4.10 13.39
CA ARG A 63 0.74 -3.28 14.31
C ARG A 63 2.24 -3.54 14.16
N ASP A 64 2.64 -4.77 13.89
CA ASP A 64 4.06 -5.13 13.74
C ASP A 64 4.62 -4.74 12.37
N ILE A 65 3.75 -4.51 11.38
CA ILE A 65 4.11 -4.21 9.99
C ILE A 65 4.19 -2.70 9.74
N VAL A 66 3.18 -1.95 10.18
CA VAL A 66 3.09 -0.50 9.90
C VAL A 66 4.31 0.24 10.44
N GLY A 67 4.88 1.12 9.61
CA GLY A 67 6.08 1.90 9.90
C GLY A 67 7.40 1.18 9.60
N LYS A 68 7.38 -0.13 9.30
CA LYS A 68 8.59 -0.90 8.96
C LYS A 68 8.74 -1.08 7.45
N THR A 69 9.98 -1.21 7.00
CA THR A 69 10.32 -1.62 5.63
C THR A 69 10.24 -3.15 5.47
N PRO A 70 10.07 -3.67 4.25
CA PRO A 70 10.19 -5.12 3.98
C PRO A 70 11.49 -5.74 4.53
N ARG A 71 12.59 -4.98 4.52
CA ARG A 71 13.89 -5.40 5.03
C ARG A 71 13.91 -5.53 6.56
N GLU A 72 13.33 -4.57 7.28
CA GLU A 72 13.19 -4.63 8.75
C GLU A 72 12.28 -5.77 9.21
N LEU A 73 11.37 -6.22 8.35
CA LEU A 73 10.52 -7.39 8.56
C LEU A 73 11.18 -8.72 8.18
N GLY A 74 12.38 -8.69 7.61
CA GLY A 74 13.11 -9.90 7.21
C GLY A 74 12.49 -10.62 6.00
N LEU A 75 11.76 -9.91 5.14
CA LEU A 75 11.17 -10.50 3.94
C LEU A 75 12.26 -10.86 2.93
N ASP A 76 12.18 -12.05 2.36
CA ASP A 76 13.04 -12.56 1.29
C ASP A 76 13.04 -11.65 0.06
N LEU A 77 11.87 -11.12 -0.30
CA LEU A 77 11.65 -10.23 -1.44
C LEU A 77 11.95 -8.76 -1.16
N ALA A 78 12.63 -8.43 -0.04
CA ALA A 78 12.84 -7.05 0.38
C ALA A 78 13.58 -6.21 -0.66
N THR A 79 14.54 -6.80 -1.38
CA THR A 79 15.36 -6.10 -2.38
C THR A 79 14.54 -5.76 -3.62
N GLU A 80 13.79 -6.73 -4.12
CA GLU A 80 12.93 -6.60 -5.29
C GLU A 80 11.78 -5.63 -5.04
N LEU A 81 11.16 -5.70 -3.84
CA LEU A 81 10.15 -4.74 -3.41
C LEU A 81 10.71 -3.32 -3.34
N HIS A 82 11.88 -3.15 -2.71
CA HIS A 82 12.54 -1.85 -2.63
C HIS A 82 12.83 -1.29 -4.02
N HIS A 83 13.34 -2.11 -4.94
CA HIS A 83 13.59 -1.70 -6.32
C HIS A 83 12.30 -1.25 -7.01
N ALA A 84 11.23 -2.05 -6.97
CA ALA A 84 9.96 -1.70 -7.61
C ALA A 84 9.34 -0.41 -7.03
N ILE A 85 9.37 -0.24 -5.69
CA ILE A 85 8.86 0.96 -5.02
C ILE A 85 9.69 2.19 -5.42
N THR A 86 11.02 2.11 -5.31
CA THR A 86 11.90 3.24 -5.65
C THR A 86 11.82 3.61 -7.13
N THR A 87 11.71 2.63 -8.06
CA THR A 87 11.44 2.91 -9.47
C THR A 87 10.10 3.62 -9.66
N THR A 88 9.05 3.19 -8.95
CA THR A 88 7.73 3.84 -9.02
C THR A 88 7.79 5.29 -8.53
N VAL A 89 8.45 5.54 -7.40
CA VAL A 89 8.63 6.88 -6.83
C VAL A 89 9.43 7.78 -7.78
N THR A 90 10.54 7.28 -8.30
CA THR A 90 11.46 8.09 -9.14
C THR A 90 10.90 8.38 -10.53
N THR A 91 10.16 7.45 -11.12
CA THR A 91 9.60 7.62 -12.47
C THR A 91 8.22 8.26 -12.47
N GLY A 92 7.48 8.17 -11.35
CA GLY A 92 6.06 8.48 -11.32
C GLY A 92 5.22 7.60 -12.25
N GLN A 93 5.73 6.44 -12.66
CA GLN A 93 5.04 5.51 -13.57
C GLN A 93 4.71 4.21 -12.86
N THR A 94 3.56 3.63 -13.20
CA THR A 94 3.15 2.32 -12.69
C THR A 94 4.16 1.25 -13.07
N GLN A 95 4.64 0.50 -12.07
CA GLN A 95 5.51 -0.65 -12.28
C GLN A 95 4.72 -1.95 -12.15
N ARG A 96 5.16 -2.98 -12.86
CA ARG A 96 4.60 -4.33 -12.75
C ARG A 96 5.72 -5.33 -12.56
N SER A 97 5.56 -6.25 -11.63
CA SER A 97 6.55 -7.28 -11.35
C SER A 97 5.89 -8.55 -10.87
N GLU A 98 6.42 -9.69 -11.30
CA GLU A 98 6.02 -10.98 -10.75
C GLU A 98 6.94 -11.34 -9.59
N PHE A 99 6.35 -11.78 -8.49
CA PHE A 99 7.07 -12.25 -7.31
C PHE A 99 6.76 -13.72 -7.07
N HIS A 100 7.75 -14.42 -6.55
CA HIS A 100 7.67 -15.81 -6.15
C HIS A 100 7.99 -15.89 -4.67
N HIS A 101 7.14 -16.58 -3.90
CA HIS A 101 7.33 -16.75 -2.47
C HIS A 101 7.01 -18.19 -2.07
N CYS A 102 7.83 -18.75 -1.20
CA CYS A 102 7.60 -20.07 -0.62
C CYS A 102 6.95 -19.89 0.75
N LEU A 103 5.69 -20.30 0.90
CA LEU A 103 5.00 -20.23 2.17
C LEU A 103 5.66 -21.15 3.21
N PRO A 104 5.48 -20.91 4.52
CA PRO A 104 5.99 -21.81 5.57
C PRO A 104 5.52 -23.27 5.44
N SER A 105 4.40 -23.51 4.74
CA SER A 105 3.91 -24.86 4.42
C SER A 105 4.68 -25.58 3.31
N GLY A 106 5.65 -24.92 2.67
CA GLY A 106 6.35 -25.40 1.48
C GLY A 106 5.58 -25.23 0.17
N ARG A 107 4.40 -24.59 0.22
CA ARG A 107 3.63 -24.26 -1.00
C ARG A 107 4.26 -23.06 -1.70
N GLU A 108 4.61 -23.24 -2.97
CA GLU A 108 5.04 -22.17 -3.84
C GLU A 108 3.84 -21.32 -4.28
N VAL A 109 3.97 -20.00 -4.14
CA VAL A 109 2.97 -19.04 -4.63
C VAL A 109 3.62 -18.01 -5.54
N TYR A 110 2.88 -17.62 -6.58
CA TYR A 110 3.29 -16.64 -7.56
C TYR A 110 2.32 -15.48 -7.56
N PHE A 111 2.83 -14.26 -7.47
CA PHE A 111 2.02 -13.04 -7.48
C PHE A 111 2.40 -12.16 -8.66
N ASP A 112 1.40 -11.71 -9.39
CA ASP A 112 1.52 -10.60 -10.33
C ASP A 112 1.17 -9.30 -9.61
N CYS A 113 2.16 -8.45 -9.40
CA CYS A 113 2.04 -7.24 -8.60
C CYS A 113 2.09 -5.98 -9.46
N GLN A 114 1.27 -5.01 -9.09
CA GLN A 114 1.36 -3.65 -9.61
C GLN A 114 1.73 -2.68 -8.50
N PHE A 115 2.52 -1.67 -8.85
CA PHE A 115 2.93 -0.57 -7.98
C PHE A 115 2.49 0.72 -8.65
N VAL A 116 1.50 1.38 -8.06
CA VAL A 116 0.85 2.57 -8.63
C VAL A 116 1.25 3.78 -7.78
N PRO A 117 1.81 4.85 -8.40
CA PRO A 117 2.13 6.06 -7.68
C PRO A 117 0.86 6.82 -7.30
N VAL A 118 0.84 7.36 -6.08
CA VAL A 118 -0.15 8.33 -5.61
C VAL A 118 0.53 9.69 -5.52
N PHE A 119 -0.04 10.69 -6.17
CA PHE A 119 0.52 12.03 -6.25
C PHE A 119 -0.19 12.96 -5.26
N ASN A 120 0.59 13.83 -4.62
CA ASN A 120 0.06 14.95 -3.84
C ASN A 120 -0.30 16.15 -4.74
N ASP A 121 -0.79 17.23 -4.14
CA ASP A 121 -1.17 18.47 -4.85
C ASP A 121 0.01 19.20 -5.54
N ARG A 122 1.25 18.71 -5.40
CA ARG A 122 2.48 19.24 -6.00
C ARG A 122 3.04 18.34 -7.12
N ASP A 123 2.28 17.35 -7.57
CA ASP A 123 2.72 16.33 -8.52
C ASP A 123 3.95 15.51 -8.05
N GLU A 124 4.16 15.42 -6.73
CA GLU A 124 5.18 14.57 -6.12
C GLU A 124 4.53 13.26 -5.66
N VAL A 125 5.23 12.13 -5.83
CA VAL A 125 4.75 10.83 -5.33
C VAL A 125 4.77 10.84 -3.79
N GLU A 126 3.60 10.84 -3.16
CA GLU A 126 3.44 10.80 -1.70
C GLU A 126 3.28 9.39 -1.14
N ALA A 127 2.85 8.44 -1.97
CA ALA A 127 2.71 7.05 -1.60
C ALA A 127 2.78 6.13 -2.83
N VAL A 128 3.01 4.84 -2.59
CA VAL A 128 2.92 3.79 -3.60
C VAL A 128 1.91 2.74 -3.15
N VAL A 129 0.86 2.53 -3.95
CA VAL A 129 -0.11 1.45 -3.75
C VAL A 129 0.39 0.21 -4.45
N LYS A 130 0.61 -0.86 -3.67
CA LYS A 130 0.90 -2.20 -4.18
C LYS A 130 -0.37 -3.05 -4.11
N THR A 131 -0.73 -3.67 -5.22
CA THR A 131 -1.70 -4.77 -5.28
C THR A 131 -1.04 -6.03 -5.81
N SER A 132 -1.53 -7.19 -5.39
CA SER A 132 -1.01 -8.50 -5.78
C SER A 132 -2.15 -9.40 -6.22
N ARG A 133 -2.02 -10.01 -7.40
CA ARG A 133 -2.93 -11.07 -7.87
C ARG A 133 -2.23 -12.41 -7.79
N ASP A 134 -2.85 -13.40 -7.15
CA ASP A 134 -2.36 -14.78 -7.17
C ASP A 134 -2.45 -15.33 -8.61
N ILE A 135 -1.30 -15.72 -9.16
CA ILE A 135 -1.16 -16.35 -10.48
C ILE A 135 -0.58 -17.77 -10.35
N THR A 136 -0.61 -18.35 -9.16
CA THR A 136 -0.05 -19.67 -8.85
C THR A 136 -0.66 -20.72 -9.77
N GLU A 137 -1.98 -20.82 -9.87
CA GLU A 137 -2.64 -21.81 -10.75
C GLU A 137 -2.19 -21.68 -12.21
N ARG A 138 -2.05 -20.44 -12.70
CA ARG A 138 -1.57 -20.14 -14.05
C ARG A 138 -0.12 -20.55 -14.27
N LYS A 139 0.73 -20.47 -13.24
CA LYS A 139 2.17 -20.78 -13.30
C LYS A 139 2.47 -22.25 -13.06
N THR A 140 1.78 -22.87 -12.10
CA THR A 140 2.01 -24.26 -11.72
C THR A 140 1.25 -25.23 -12.60
N GLY A 141 0.29 -24.76 -13.40
CA GLY A 141 -0.40 -25.54 -14.41
C GLY A 141 -0.80 -26.91 -13.88
N SER A 142 -1.88 -26.99 -13.11
CA SER A 142 -2.59 -28.27 -12.99
C SER A 142 -3.20 -28.57 -14.37
N GLY A 143 -2.35 -28.99 -15.29
CA GLY A 143 -2.73 -29.70 -16.49
C GLY A 143 -3.43 -30.98 -16.06
N LEU A 144 -4.56 -31.22 -16.71
CA LEU A 144 -5.20 -32.53 -16.79
C LEU A 144 -4.19 -33.63 -17.17
#